data_AF-A0A1A9WTT4-F1
#
_entry.id   AF-A0A1A9WTT4-F1
#
_cell.length_a   1.000
_cell.length_b   1.000
_cell.length_c   1.000
_cell.angle_alpha   90.00
_cell.angle_beta   90.00
_cell.angle_gamma   90.00
#
_symmetry.space_group_name_H-M   'P 1'
#
loop_
_entity.id
_entity.type
_entity.pdbx_description
1 polymer ?
#
loop_
_entity_poly.entity_id
_entity_poly.type
_entity_poly.pdbx_seq_one_letter_code
_entity_poly.pdbx_strand_id
1 'polypeptide(L)'
;METQNSNQNPTAEVAAPAIKNGGNSNQEVSSTTEHIEPTKRSLRVQTWKKLQENKYGVGFNRIFNRIPDFVNSDKAALMLAETDEFKNAKNIKIMIDRALHVAKFQALLANKNLYLPGTRDSKALYLKVDVPPNATDEQKKEILNVQDVQNHRTEISLDTKVKLDMVVIGSVVVSRDGYRVGRGNGFNDLDIGLLTETGSLTPETIIVTLVHDAQVIEELPTKLFQKYDTPVDLIVTPTEVIRVDKRLPRPTGIFWELLSERRLKIIPVLQVLKETLEKQGKVITLKDVDTDIEQSQNRRRPGVMRRRYGNRRFQRRAISQTDTEQQQGENTEQRRYPRRRRFINRRRRPTKSEGDQSGIELSQERRTGGGGGDGANRRQRPRKNRPLLDFSIKVTNLRRGMRIKDLKAELRKRECNPLGITWKASIGRCFLHFGNRNGQPSTDEDMEKVLSALSNLTLTINPRNDNIQNANGADGDVAEPSPPSKPPKIINLNVKLIKRNEKKKGGDNNEVNGDVAAGGDASNARIESVDATPV
;
A
#
# COMPACT_ATOMS: atom_id res chain seq x y z
N MET A 1 13.23 -32.92 72.40
CA MET A 1 14.36 -32.01 72.10
C MET A 1 13.97 -31.25 70.85
N GLU A 2 13.24 -30.13 70.94
CA GLU A 2 13.75 -28.76 71.25
C GLU A 2 14.91 -28.38 70.32
N THR A 3 15.02 -27.21 69.67
CA THR A 3 14.22 -26.00 69.45
C THR A 3 14.98 -25.20 68.37
N GLN A 4 14.34 -24.14 67.87
CA GLN A 4 14.86 -23.05 67.04
C GLN A 4 16.29 -22.56 67.41
N ASN A 5 17.05 -22.03 66.46
CA ASN A 5 17.47 -20.62 66.56
C ASN A 5 18.10 -20.01 65.30
N SER A 6 17.71 -18.75 65.11
CA SER A 6 18.19 -17.71 64.21
C SER A 6 19.53 -17.09 64.61
N ASN A 7 20.22 -16.45 63.65
CA ASN A 7 20.94 -15.16 63.75
C ASN A 7 21.96 -15.05 62.58
N GLN A 8 22.37 -13.91 62.02
CA GLN A 8 21.97 -12.51 61.99
C GLN A 8 22.97 -11.87 61.01
N ASN A 9 22.53 -10.91 60.18
CA ASN A 9 23.39 -9.98 59.45
C ASN A 9 24.20 -9.08 60.41
N PRO A 10 25.19 -8.35 59.89
CA PRO A 10 24.97 -6.90 59.87
C PRO A 10 25.32 -6.21 58.54
N THR A 11 24.55 -5.16 58.28
CA THR A 11 24.62 -4.16 57.21
C THR A 11 25.36 -2.89 57.65
N ALA A 12 25.69 -2.04 56.65
CA ALA A 12 25.98 -0.58 56.69
C ALA A 12 27.48 -0.20 56.84
N GLU A 13 28.05 0.82 56.18
CA GLU A 13 27.57 1.90 55.32
C GLU A 13 28.77 2.64 54.65
N VAL A 14 28.55 3.09 53.40
CA VAL A 14 28.98 4.35 52.71
C VAL A 14 30.22 5.14 53.18
N ALA A 15 31.16 5.40 52.26
CA ALA A 15 31.73 6.75 51.97
C ALA A 15 32.68 6.75 50.74
N ALA A 16 32.44 7.68 49.82
CA ALA A 16 33.40 8.26 48.86
C ALA A 16 33.62 9.75 49.26
N PRO A 17 34.52 10.57 48.66
CA PRO A 17 35.47 10.34 47.56
C PRO A 17 36.89 10.92 47.79
N ALA A 18 37.86 10.60 46.92
CA ALA A 18 39.01 11.49 46.65
C ALA A 18 39.62 11.23 45.27
N ILE A 19 39.67 12.27 44.46
CA ILE A 19 40.26 12.37 43.11
C ILE A 19 41.77 12.63 43.25
N LYS A 20 42.60 11.96 42.45
CA LYS A 20 43.74 12.57 41.72
C LYS A 20 44.30 11.66 40.62
N ASN A 21 44.60 12.32 39.51
CA ASN A 21 44.92 11.83 38.17
C ASN A 21 46.30 11.19 38.01
N GLY A 22 46.43 10.33 36.99
CA GLY A 22 47.52 10.43 36.02
C GLY A 22 48.22 9.13 35.66
N GLY A 23 47.96 8.60 34.47
CA GLY A 23 48.78 7.53 33.87
C GLY A 23 48.10 6.85 32.68
N ASN A 24 48.18 7.47 31.49
CA ASN A 24 47.69 6.93 30.22
C ASN A 24 48.41 5.62 29.86
N SER A 25 47.65 4.53 29.70
CA SER A 25 48.05 3.37 28.89
C SER A 25 46.95 3.05 27.88
N ASN A 26 47.33 3.06 26.61
CA ASN A 26 46.52 2.76 25.43
C ASN A 26 45.52 1.61 25.66
N GLN A 27 44.23 1.92 25.71
CA GLN A 27 43.19 0.93 25.45
C GLN A 27 42.85 0.99 23.96
N GLU A 28 43.20 -0.09 23.27
CA GLU A 28 42.60 -0.45 22.00
C GLU A 28 41.09 -0.36 22.14
N VAL A 29 40.48 0.52 21.36
CA VAL A 29 39.03 0.62 21.24
C VAL A 29 38.56 -0.61 20.45
N SER A 30 38.45 -1.73 21.15
CA SER A 30 37.68 -2.88 20.72
C SER A 30 36.25 -2.38 20.51
N SER A 31 35.81 -2.34 19.25
CA SER A 31 34.45 -1.99 18.87
C SER A 31 33.52 -3.10 19.35
N THR A 32 33.13 -3.05 20.63
CA THR A 32 32.05 -3.85 21.20
C THR A 32 30.76 -3.38 20.54
N THR A 33 30.46 -3.94 19.38
CA THR A 33 29.14 -3.86 18.79
C THR A 33 28.27 -4.72 19.68
N GLU A 34 27.60 -4.11 20.66
CA GLU A 34 26.59 -4.81 21.47
C GLU A 34 25.66 -5.57 20.51
N HIS A 35 25.52 -6.88 20.73
CA HIS A 35 24.56 -7.69 20.01
C HIS A 35 23.16 -7.18 20.38
N ILE A 36 22.62 -6.27 19.56
CA ILE A 36 21.25 -5.75 19.73
C ILE A 36 20.32 -6.96 19.61
N GLU A 37 19.67 -7.34 20.72
CA GLU A 37 18.70 -8.42 20.71
C GLU A 37 17.64 -8.17 19.62
N PRO A 38 17.33 -9.19 18.79
CA PRO A 38 16.42 -9.01 17.67
C PRO A 38 15.02 -8.69 18.17
N THR A 39 14.44 -7.58 17.71
CA THR A 39 13.04 -7.25 17.98
C THR A 39 12.14 -7.81 16.87
N LYS A 40 10.84 -8.00 17.14
CA LYS A 40 9.85 -8.30 16.08
C LYS A 40 9.91 -7.30 14.91
N ARG A 41 10.33 -6.06 15.15
CA ARG A 41 10.51 -5.06 14.09
C ARG A 41 11.76 -5.33 13.26
N SER A 42 12.91 -5.62 13.90
CA SER A 42 14.14 -5.93 13.17
C SER A 42 13.97 -7.19 12.32
N LEU A 43 13.31 -8.23 12.85
CA LEU A 43 13.00 -9.46 12.12
C LEU A 43 12.15 -9.22 10.87
N ARG A 44 11.10 -8.39 10.98
CA ARG A 44 10.31 -7.98 9.80
C ARG A 44 11.15 -7.28 8.75
N VAL A 45 11.97 -6.31 9.17
CA VAL A 45 12.84 -5.53 8.26
C VAL A 45 13.87 -6.41 7.58
N GLN A 46 14.53 -7.30 8.32
CA GLN A 46 15.50 -8.26 7.80
C GLN A 46 14.84 -9.18 6.77
N THR A 47 13.67 -9.73 7.09
CA THR A 47 12.94 -10.65 6.19
C THR A 47 12.48 -9.93 4.92
N TRP A 48 11.91 -8.73 5.03
CA TRP A 48 11.55 -7.94 3.85
C TRP A 48 12.77 -7.63 2.96
N LYS A 49 13.92 -7.26 3.54
CA LYS A 49 15.16 -7.05 2.78
C LYS A 49 15.61 -8.33 2.08
N LYS A 50 15.66 -9.46 2.79
CA LYS A 50 16.02 -10.77 2.26
C LYS A 50 15.14 -11.15 1.05
N LEU A 51 13.83 -10.98 1.15
CA LEU A 51 12.91 -11.24 0.05
C LEU A 51 13.09 -10.26 -1.13
N GLN A 52 13.46 -9.00 -0.86
CA GLN A 52 13.74 -8.02 -1.91
C GLN A 52 15.02 -8.34 -2.70
N GLU A 53 16.10 -8.57 -1.96
CA GLU A 53 17.45 -8.77 -2.49
C GLU A 53 17.49 -10.04 -3.33
N ASN A 54 16.87 -11.11 -2.84
CA ASN A 54 16.79 -12.39 -3.52
C ASN A 54 15.66 -12.48 -4.56
N LYS A 55 14.91 -11.39 -4.77
CA LYS A 55 13.84 -11.31 -5.79
C LYS A 55 12.68 -12.28 -5.58
N TYR A 56 12.48 -12.75 -4.36
CA TYR A 56 11.38 -13.65 -4.00
C TYR A 56 10.05 -12.92 -3.80
N GLY A 57 10.08 -11.63 -3.50
CA GLY A 57 8.85 -10.84 -3.30
C GLY A 57 8.15 -10.44 -4.61
N VAL A 58 6.84 -10.69 -4.71
CA VAL A 58 6.03 -10.25 -5.85
C VAL A 58 5.63 -8.78 -5.67
N GLY A 59 5.88 -7.98 -6.71
CA GLY A 59 5.66 -6.53 -6.67
C GLY A 59 6.79 -5.78 -5.96
N PHE A 60 8.00 -5.86 -6.52
CA PHE A 60 9.32 -5.33 -6.10
C PHE A 60 9.40 -4.00 -5.33
N ASN A 61 8.38 -3.15 -5.37
CA ASN A 61 8.32 -1.85 -4.70
C ASN A 61 7.30 -1.80 -3.55
N ARG A 62 6.67 -2.92 -3.17
CA ARG A 62 5.52 -2.94 -2.24
C ARG A 62 5.56 -4.03 -1.17
N ILE A 63 6.70 -4.68 -0.94
CA ILE A 63 6.80 -5.78 0.04
C ILE A 63 6.91 -5.29 1.49
N PHE A 64 7.53 -4.13 1.73
CA PHE A 64 7.71 -3.60 3.09
C PHE A 64 6.38 -3.21 3.73
N ASN A 65 6.29 -3.38 5.05
CA ASN A 65 5.12 -3.02 5.85
C ASN A 65 3.84 -3.79 5.43
N ARG A 66 3.99 -5.01 4.90
CA ARG A 66 2.89 -5.90 4.51
C ARG A 66 3.26 -7.35 4.81
N ILE A 67 2.27 -8.23 4.79
CA ILE A 67 2.54 -9.65 4.54
C ILE A 67 3.07 -9.76 3.10
N PRO A 68 4.28 -10.30 2.90
CA PRO A 68 4.87 -10.40 1.56
C PRO A 68 4.07 -11.36 0.70
N ASP A 69 3.76 -10.93 -0.52
CA ASP A 69 3.42 -11.87 -1.58
C ASP A 69 4.74 -12.38 -2.19
N PHE A 70 4.78 -13.63 -2.63
CA PHE A 70 6.02 -14.32 -2.97
C PHE A 70 5.91 -15.17 -4.22
N VAL A 71 7.05 -15.42 -4.86
CA VAL A 71 7.15 -16.29 -6.03
C VAL A 71 6.72 -17.71 -5.65
N ASN A 72 5.99 -18.37 -6.55
CA ASN A 72 5.44 -19.71 -6.31
C ASN A 72 4.42 -19.81 -5.15
N SER A 73 3.76 -18.71 -4.78
CA SER A 73 2.67 -18.74 -3.78
C SER A 73 1.48 -19.61 -4.21
N ASP A 74 1.30 -19.81 -5.50
CA ASP A 74 0.39 -20.77 -6.10
C ASP A 74 0.78 -22.23 -5.77
N LYS A 75 2.07 -22.57 -5.85
CA LYS A 75 2.56 -23.91 -5.47
C LYS A 75 2.32 -24.18 -3.99
N ALA A 76 2.63 -23.22 -3.11
CA ALA A 76 2.33 -23.35 -1.68
C ALA A 76 0.83 -23.56 -1.43
N ALA A 77 -0.05 -22.85 -2.15
CA ALA A 77 -1.49 -23.05 -2.02
C ALA A 77 -1.96 -24.43 -2.53
N LEU A 78 -1.38 -24.94 -3.61
CA LEU A 78 -1.63 -26.30 -4.10
C LEU A 78 -1.14 -27.36 -3.10
N MET A 79 0.05 -27.17 -2.51
CA MET A 79 0.56 -28.06 -1.46
C MET A 79 -0.35 -28.08 -0.24
N LEU A 80 -0.88 -26.92 0.18
CA LEU A 80 -1.90 -26.87 1.24
C LEU A 80 -3.13 -27.71 0.84
N ALA A 81 -3.62 -27.57 -0.39
CA ALA A 81 -4.79 -28.29 -0.86
C ALA A 81 -4.63 -29.81 -0.82
N GLU A 82 -3.39 -30.30 -0.94
CA GLU A 82 -3.06 -31.73 -0.87
C GLU A 82 -2.96 -32.30 0.55
N THR A 83 -2.91 -31.45 1.59
CA THR A 83 -2.84 -31.90 2.98
C THR A 83 -4.14 -32.54 3.45
N ASP A 84 -4.05 -33.54 4.33
CA ASP A 84 -5.21 -34.19 4.93
C ASP A 84 -6.03 -33.20 5.77
N GLU A 85 -5.36 -32.27 6.46
CA GLU A 85 -5.98 -31.19 7.22
C GLU A 85 -6.91 -30.34 6.34
N PHE A 86 -6.48 -29.98 5.14
CA PHE A 86 -7.30 -29.22 4.20
C PHE A 86 -8.40 -30.07 3.57
N LYS A 87 -8.09 -31.31 3.18
CA LYS A 87 -9.05 -32.25 2.59
C LYS A 87 -10.23 -32.50 3.54
N ASN A 88 -9.94 -32.66 4.83
CA ASN A 88 -10.94 -32.92 5.87
C ASN A 88 -11.69 -31.65 6.33
N ALA A 89 -11.08 -30.48 6.25
CA ALA A 89 -11.72 -29.22 6.63
C ALA A 89 -12.94 -28.89 5.75
N LYS A 90 -14.01 -28.37 6.34
CA LYS A 90 -15.22 -27.89 5.64
C LYS A 90 -15.40 -26.38 5.78
N ASN A 91 -15.18 -25.84 6.97
CA ASN A 91 -15.29 -24.42 7.29
C ASN A 91 -13.90 -23.82 7.44
N ILE A 92 -13.48 -23.01 6.46
CA ILE A 92 -12.13 -22.46 6.39
C ILE A 92 -12.20 -20.94 6.38
N LYS A 93 -11.52 -20.29 7.33
CA LYS A 93 -11.35 -18.84 7.35
C LYS A 93 -9.99 -18.44 6.80
N ILE A 94 -9.93 -17.57 5.78
CA ILE A 94 -8.67 -17.15 5.15
C ILE A 94 -8.55 -15.63 5.18
N MET A 95 -7.42 -15.12 5.67
CA MET A 95 -7.16 -13.69 5.77
C MET A 95 -7.10 -12.99 4.40
N ILE A 96 -7.31 -11.66 4.38
CA ILE A 96 -7.38 -10.87 3.14
C ILE A 96 -6.02 -10.55 2.49
N ASP A 97 -4.92 -11.14 2.98
CA ASP A 97 -3.59 -10.92 2.44
C ASP A 97 -3.48 -11.40 0.98
N ARG A 98 -2.65 -10.70 0.19
CA ARG A 98 -2.47 -11.02 -1.24
C ARG A 98 -1.84 -12.39 -1.46
N ALA A 99 -0.88 -12.75 -0.61
CA ALA A 99 -0.20 -14.05 -0.60
C ALA A 99 -1.19 -15.23 -0.46
N LEU A 100 -2.36 -14.99 0.13
CA LEU A 100 -3.36 -16.02 0.41
C LEU A 100 -4.47 -16.06 -0.64
N HIS A 101 -4.39 -15.26 -1.71
CA HIS A 101 -5.44 -15.22 -2.73
C HIS A 101 -5.63 -16.58 -3.41
N VAL A 102 -4.54 -17.28 -3.72
CA VAL A 102 -4.62 -18.60 -4.35
C VAL A 102 -5.22 -19.63 -3.39
N ALA A 103 -4.89 -19.58 -2.09
CA ALA A 103 -5.49 -20.46 -1.09
C ALA A 103 -7.02 -20.27 -0.97
N LYS A 104 -7.53 -19.03 -1.08
CA LYS A 104 -8.99 -18.76 -1.16
C LYS A 104 -9.61 -19.43 -2.38
N PHE A 105 -8.94 -19.32 -3.51
CA PHE A 105 -9.42 -19.93 -4.74
C PHE A 105 -9.45 -21.47 -4.63
N GLN A 106 -8.41 -22.09 -4.07
CA GLN A 106 -8.38 -23.53 -3.80
C GLN A 106 -9.50 -23.97 -2.86
N ALA A 107 -9.81 -23.18 -1.81
CA ALA A 107 -10.94 -23.47 -0.93
C ALA A 107 -12.28 -23.47 -1.69
N LEU A 108 -12.50 -22.52 -2.61
CA LEU A 108 -13.72 -22.50 -3.44
C LEU A 108 -13.76 -23.63 -4.48
N LEU A 109 -12.62 -23.99 -5.09
CA LEU A 109 -12.54 -25.12 -6.02
C LEU A 109 -12.91 -26.44 -5.31
N ALA A 110 -12.41 -26.62 -4.09
CA ALA A 110 -12.73 -27.78 -3.25
C ALA A 110 -14.11 -27.70 -2.56
N ASN A 111 -14.97 -26.76 -2.96
CA ASN A 111 -16.33 -26.56 -2.43
C ASN A 111 -16.39 -26.43 -0.90
N LYS A 112 -15.38 -25.78 -0.31
CA LYS A 112 -15.34 -25.48 1.13
C LYS A 112 -16.14 -24.22 1.45
N ASN A 113 -16.67 -24.13 2.67
CA ASN A 113 -17.25 -22.89 3.17
C ASN A 113 -16.10 -21.91 3.48
N LEU A 114 -15.91 -20.91 2.61
CA LEU A 114 -14.87 -19.89 2.77
C LEU A 114 -15.39 -18.71 3.58
N TYR A 115 -14.68 -18.40 4.66
CA TYR A 115 -14.91 -17.24 5.50
C TYR A 115 -13.77 -16.23 5.38
N LEU A 116 -14.11 -14.94 5.38
CA LEU A 116 -13.18 -13.82 5.34
C LEU A 116 -13.35 -12.95 6.60
N PRO A 117 -12.30 -12.23 7.03
CA PRO A 117 -12.43 -11.22 8.08
C PRO A 117 -13.52 -10.17 7.80
N GLY A 118 -14.17 -9.68 8.85
CA GLY A 118 -15.10 -8.56 8.77
C GLY A 118 -14.45 -7.28 8.22
N THR A 119 -15.27 -6.41 7.63
CA THR A 119 -14.81 -5.09 7.14
C THR A 119 -14.99 -4.03 8.23
N ARG A 120 -14.36 -2.86 8.04
CA ARG A 120 -14.48 -1.73 8.97
C ARG A 120 -15.87 -1.12 9.04
N ASP A 121 -16.69 -1.41 8.05
CA ASP A 121 -18.05 -0.86 7.92
C ASP A 121 -19.11 -1.88 8.35
N SER A 122 -18.69 -3.06 8.81
CA SER A 122 -19.57 -4.14 9.26
C SER A 122 -19.32 -4.45 10.74
N LYS A 123 -20.39 -4.80 11.44
CA LYS A 123 -20.36 -5.31 12.83
C LYS A 123 -20.28 -6.85 12.89
N ALA A 124 -20.18 -7.51 11.74
CA ALA A 124 -20.08 -8.96 11.64
C ALA A 124 -18.75 -9.49 12.17
N LEU A 125 -18.79 -10.71 12.70
CA LEU A 125 -17.63 -11.48 13.16
C LEU A 125 -16.75 -11.94 11.98
N TYR A 126 -17.38 -12.42 10.91
CA TYR A 126 -16.74 -12.73 9.64
C TYR A 126 -17.78 -12.77 8.51
N LEU A 127 -17.27 -12.84 7.28
CA LEU A 127 -18.07 -12.85 6.06
C LEU A 127 -17.97 -14.24 5.44
N LYS A 128 -19.11 -14.90 5.20
CA LYS A 128 -19.16 -16.12 4.37
C LYS A 128 -19.20 -15.71 2.91
N VAL A 129 -18.35 -16.29 2.07
CA VAL A 129 -18.41 -16.09 0.62
C VAL A 129 -19.53 -16.94 0.05
N ASP A 130 -20.44 -16.30 -0.69
CA ASP A 130 -21.58 -16.97 -1.30
C ASP A 130 -21.21 -17.42 -2.72
N VAL A 131 -21.29 -18.73 -2.95
CA VAL A 131 -20.98 -19.34 -4.24
C VAL A 131 -22.24 -20.01 -4.78
N PRO A 132 -22.70 -19.65 -5.99
CA PRO A 132 -23.81 -20.33 -6.64
C PRO A 132 -23.54 -21.85 -6.78
N PRO A 133 -24.54 -22.73 -6.62
CA PRO A 133 -24.34 -24.18 -6.63
C PRO A 133 -23.65 -24.72 -7.89
N ASN A 134 -23.90 -24.09 -9.04
CA ASN A 134 -23.35 -24.48 -10.35
C ASN A 134 -22.29 -23.48 -10.85
N ALA A 135 -21.61 -22.78 -9.95
CA ALA A 135 -20.61 -21.79 -10.33
C ALA A 135 -19.40 -22.45 -11.02
N THR A 136 -19.02 -21.95 -12.20
CA THR A 136 -17.80 -22.37 -12.88
C THR A 136 -16.55 -21.89 -12.13
N ASP A 137 -15.38 -22.46 -12.45
CA ASP A 137 -14.12 -22.05 -11.85
C ASP A 137 -13.79 -20.57 -12.13
N GLU A 138 -14.15 -20.06 -13.31
CA GLU A 138 -14.02 -18.64 -13.64
C GLU A 138 -14.93 -17.77 -12.77
N GLN A 139 -16.17 -18.20 -12.53
CA GLN A 139 -17.10 -17.48 -11.67
C GLN A 139 -16.63 -17.47 -10.22
N LYS A 140 -16.14 -18.61 -9.70
CA LYS A 140 -15.52 -18.69 -8.36
C LYS A 140 -14.33 -17.73 -8.25
N LYS A 141 -13.52 -17.62 -9.31
CA LYS A 141 -12.40 -16.68 -9.36
C LYS A 141 -12.85 -15.22 -9.40
N GLU A 142 -13.91 -14.92 -10.15
CA GLU A 142 -14.51 -13.59 -10.23
C GLU A 142 -15.08 -13.16 -8.87
N ILE A 143 -15.81 -14.04 -8.19
CA ILE A 143 -16.36 -13.79 -6.84
C ILE A 143 -15.28 -13.33 -5.86
N LEU A 144 -14.05 -13.85 -5.95
CA LEU A 144 -12.94 -13.48 -5.06
C LEU A 144 -12.33 -12.09 -5.32
N ASN A 145 -12.72 -11.41 -6.40
CA ASN A 145 -12.34 -10.03 -6.61
C ASN A 145 -12.92 -9.13 -5.53
N VAL A 146 -12.16 -8.10 -5.13
CA VAL A 146 -12.55 -7.21 -4.02
C VAL A 146 -13.94 -6.57 -4.22
N GLN A 147 -14.34 -6.27 -5.45
CA GLN A 147 -15.65 -5.68 -5.75
C GLN A 147 -16.75 -6.71 -5.64
N ASP A 148 -16.53 -7.89 -6.20
CA ASP A 148 -17.54 -8.94 -6.32
C ASP A 148 -17.76 -9.66 -4.98
N VAL A 149 -16.71 -9.86 -4.16
CA VAL A 149 -16.84 -10.36 -2.78
C VAL A 149 -17.81 -9.51 -1.96
N GLN A 150 -17.93 -8.21 -2.23
CA GLN A 150 -18.87 -7.38 -1.47
C GLN A 150 -20.33 -7.69 -1.80
N ASN A 151 -20.60 -8.15 -3.01
CA ASN A 151 -21.93 -8.49 -3.50
C ASN A 151 -22.27 -9.97 -3.26
N HIS A 152 -21.26 -10.82 -3.15
CA HIS A 152 -21.38 -12.28 -2.98
C HIS A 152 -20.91 -12.71 -1.59
N ARG A 153 -21.53 -12.15 -0.56
CA ARG A 153 -21.23 -12.52 0.82
C ARG A 153 -22.43 -12.39 1.74
N THR A 154 -22.42 -13.25 2.76
CA THR A 154 -23.31 -13.21 3.90
C THR A 154 -22.53 -12.81 5.15
N GLU A 155 -23.05 -11.86 5.90
CA GLU A 155 -22.46 -11.42 7.17
C GLU A 155 -22.82 -12.39 8.29
N ILE A 156 -21.82 -12.90 9.00
CA ILE A 156 -22.01 -13.78 10.16
C ILE A 156 -21.78 -12.96 11.42
N SER A 157 -22.82 -12.80 12.24
CA SER A 157 -22.80 -12.06 13.50
C SER A 157 -22.26 -12.89 14.67
N LEU A 158 -22.07 -12.25 15.82
CA LEU A 158 -21.45 -12.86 17.02
C LEU A 158 -22.27 -13.99 17.66
N ASP A 159 -23.57 -13.98 17.46
CA ASP A 159 -24.54 -14.98 17.93
C ASP A 159 -24.48 -16.29 17.12
N THR A 160 -24.09 -16.20 15.85
CA THR A 160 -23.99 -17.37 14.98
C THR A 160 -22.66 -18.08 15.20
N LYS A 161 -22.71 -19.27 15.81
CA LYS A 161 -21.53 -20.09 16.10
C LYS A 161 -21.23 -21.05 14.96
N VAL A 162 -20.32 -20.66 14.06
CA VAL A 162 -19.72 -21.60 13.12
C VAL A 162 -18.38 -22.07 13.67
N LYS A 163 -18.24 -23.39 13.86
CA LYS A 163 -16.95 -24.00 14.19
C LYS A 163 -16.07 -24.01 12.94
N LEU A 164 -14.90 -23.38 13.04
CA LEU A 164 -13.89 -23.34 11.98
C LEU A 164 -12.97 -24.54 12.11
N ASP A 165 -12.78 -25.27 11.01
CA ASP A 165 -11.85 -26.40 10.97
C ASP A 165 -10.42 -25.92 10.71
N MET A 166 -10.29 -24.83 9.95
CA MET A 166 -9.00 -24.26 9.57
C MET A 166 -9.04 -22.73 9.48
N VAL A 167 -7.97 -22.08 9.95
CA VAL A 167 -7.74 -20.63 9.78
C VAL A 167 -6.39 -20.40 9.11
N VAL A 168 -6.38 -19.74 7.94
CA VAL A 168 -5.16 -19.45 7.20
C VAL A 168 -4.77 -17.98 7.37
N ILE A 169 -3.59 -17.75 7.96
CA ILE A 169 -3.08 -16.41 8.29
C ILE A 169 -1.75 -16.11 7.60
N GLY A 170 -1.58 -14.85 7.18
CA GLY A 170 -0.34 -14.39 6.57
C GLY A 170 0.73 -14.04 7.59
N SER A 171 1.98 -14.42 7.32
CA SER A 171 3.13 -14.17 8.20
C SER A 171 4.27 -13.47 7.45
N VAL A 172 5.10 -12.71 8.20
CA VAL A 172 6.33 -12.12 7.65
C VAL A 172 7.49 -13.09 7.82
N VAL A 173 7.64 -13.68 9.01
CA VAL A 173 8.63 -14.72 9.32
C VAL A 173 8.01 -15.70 10.30
N VAL A 174 8.39 -16.96 10.19
CA VAL A 174 7.91 -18.06 11.03
C VAL A 174 9.07 -18.96 11.40
N SER A 175 9.02 -19.57 12.57
CA SER A 175 9.96 -20.62 12.97
C SER A 175 9.34 -22.00 12.81
N ARG A 176 10.18 -23.04 12.69
CA ARG A 176 9.71 -24.43 12.46
C ARG A 176 8.88 -24.96 13.63
N ASP A 177 9.11 -24.45 14.83
CA ASP A 177 8.36 -24.73 16.07
C ASP A 177 7.03 -23.95 16.20
N GLY A 178 6.64 -23.17 15.19
CA GLY A 178 5.30 -22.58 15.09
C GLY A 178 5.15 -21.15 15.61
N TYR A 179 6.22 -20.49 16.07
CA TYR A 179 6.14 -19.05 16.35
C TYR A 179 6.06 -18.26 15.04
N ARG A 180 5.23 -17.21 15.02
CA ARG A 180 5.09 -16.32 13.86
C ARG A 180 5.22 -14.86 14.21
N VAL A 181 5.85 -14.10 13.32
CA VAL A 181 5.80 -12.64 13.32
C VAL A 181 4.95 -12.18 12.15
N GLY A 182 3.78 -11.61 12.47
CA GLY A 182 2.88 -11.02 11.49
C GLY A 182 3.34 -9.64 10.99
N ARG A 183 2.45 -8.90 10.35
CA ARG A 183 2.73 -7.55 9.83
C ARG A 183 3.13 -6.54 10.93
N GLY A 184 2.63 -6.75 12.15
CA GLY A 184 2.98 -5.98 13.35
C GLY A 184 1.94 -4.94 13.80
N ASN A 185 0.70 -5.02 13.31
CA ASN A 185 -0.43 -4.22 13.80
C ASN A 185 -1.41 -5.03 14.65
N GLY A 186 -1.17 -6.33 14.86
CA GLY A 186 -1.98 -7.20 15.74
C GLY A 186 -3.40 -7.51 15.27
N PHE A 187 -3.78 -7.24 14.01
CA PHE A 187 -5.14 -7.53 13.55
C PHE A 187 -5.43 -9.03 13.50
N ASN A 188 -4.50 -9.84 12.99
CA ASN A 188 -4.70 -11.29 12.90
C ASN A 188 -4.75 -11.92 14.30
N ASP A 189 -3.89 -11.45 15.21
CA ASP A 189 -3.88 -11.90 16.61
C ASP A 189 -5.22 -11.58 17.31
N LEU A 190 -5.75 -10.39 17.06
CA LEU A 190 -7.04 -9.94 17.58
C LEU A 190 -8.24 -10.67 16.95
N ASP A 191 -8.19 -10.98 15.66
CA ASP A 191 -9.20 -11.81 14.98
C ASP A 191 -9.25 -13.22 15.59
N ILE A 192 -8.09 -13.81 15.90
CA ILE A 192 -8.02 -15.11 16.60
C ILE A 192 -8.58 -15.02 18.02
N GLY A 193 -8.23 -13.97 18.78
CA GLY A 193 -8.81 -13.73 20.10
C GLY A 193 -10.33 -13.61 20.05
N LEU A 194 -10.86 -12.91 19.05
CA LEU A 194 -12.30 -12.77 18.81
C LEU A 194 -12.97 -14.10 18.44
N LEU A 195 -12.35 -14.91 17.57
CA LEU A 195 -12.85 -16.25 17.23
C LEU A 195 -12.83 -17.19 18.43
N THR A 196 -11.85 -17.04 19.33
CA THR A 196 -11.74 -17.83 20.56
C THR A 196 -12.82 -17.44 21.55
N GLU A 197 -13.02 -16.14 21.80
CA GLU A 197 -14.04 -15.62 22.73
C GLU A 197 -15.47 -16.04 22.31
N THR A 198 -15.72 -16.07 21.00
CA THR A 198 -17.03 -16.48 20.44
C THR A 198 -17.22 -17.99 20.33
N GLY A 199 -16.16 -18.77 20.59
CA GLY A 199 -16.15 -20.23 20.45
C GLY A 199 -16.18 -20.72 18.99
N SER A 200 -15.90 -19.85 18.02
CA SER A 200 -15.75 -20.23 16.60
C SER A 200 -14.42 -20.96 16.34
N LEU A 201 -13.38 -20.65 17.12
CA LEU A 201 -12.09 -21.33 17.11
C LEU A 201 -12.00 -22.27 18.31
N THR A 202 -11.74 -23.55 18.03
CA THR A 202 -11.65 -24.61 19.03
C THR A 202 -10.21 -25.15 19.11
N PRO A 203 -9.86 -25.97 20.11
CA PRO A 203 -8.55 -26.62 20.18
C PRO A 203 -8.22 -27.45 18.94
N GLU A 204 -9.25 -28.02 18.28
CA GLU A 204 -9.11 -28.85 17.09
C GLU A 204 -8.78 -28.03 15.83
N THR A 205 -9.27 -26.79 15.74
CA THR A 205 -9.04 -25.88 14.59
C THR A 205 -7.56 -25.81 14.24
N ILE A 206 -7.20 -25.97 12.96
CA ILE A 206 -5.82 -25.88 12.48
C ILE A 206 -5.50 -24.44 12.03
N ILE A 207 -4.45 -23.83 12.57
CA ILE A 207 -3.97 -22.52 12.14
C ILE A 207 -2.80 -22.71 11.17
N VAL A 208 -2.99 -22.29 9.93
CA VAL A 208 -2.04 -22.49 8.83
C VAL A 208 -1.43 -21.17 8.41
N THR A 209 -0.17 -21.20 7.97
CA THR A 209 0.44 -20.07 7.28
C THR A 209 1.13 -20.48 5.99
N LEU A 210 0.99 -19.65 4.96
CA LEU A 210 1.65 -19.80 3.67
C LEU A 210 2.75 -18.76 3.55
N VAL A 211 3.98 -19.21 3.34
CA VAL A 211 5.17 -18.36 3.25
C VAL A 211 6.15 -18.90 2.22
N HIS A 212 7.08 -18.06 1.77
CA HIS A 212 8.23 -18.54 1.00
C HIS A 212 9.24 -19.25 1.92
N ASP A 213 10.03 -20.19 1.41
CA ASP A 213 11.05 -20.95 2.15
C ASP A 213 11.99 -20.03 2.95
N ALA A 214 12.44 -18.94 2.31
CA ALA A 214 13.28 -17.90 2.91
C ALA A 214 12.67 -17.17 4.14
N GLN A 215 11.37 -17.30 4.39
CA GLN A 215 10.66 -16.75 5.56
C GLN A 215 10.55 -17.75 6.71
N VAL A 216 10.90 -19.02 6.48
CA VAL A 216 11.03 -20.04 7.52
C VAL A 216 12.44 -19.95 8.10
N ILE A 217 12.55 -19.92 9.42
CA ILE A 217 13.81 -20.01 10.15
C ILE A 217 13.72 -21.12 11.18
N GLU A 218 14.85 -21.57 11.73
CA GLU A 218 14.83 -22.66 12.73
C GLU A 218 14.08 -22.24 13.99
N GLU A 219 14.52 -21.14 14.62
CA GLU A 219 13.99 -20.70 15.91
C GLU A 219 13.80 -19.18 15.95
N LEU A 220 12.76 -18.75 16.64
CA LEU A 220 12.53 -17.34 16.98
C LEU A 220 12.69 -17.17 18.50
N PRO A 221 13.33 -16.09 18.98
CA PRO A 221 13.51 -15.88 20.41
C PRO A 221 12.17 -15.80 21.15
N THR A 222 11.90 -16.78 22.01
CA THR A 222 10.60 -16.97 22.68
C THR A 222 10.17 -15.77 23.51
N LYS A 223 11.13 -15.06 24.11
CA LYS A 223 10.91 -13.81 24.89
C LYS A 223 10.24 -12.69 24.08
N LEU A 224 10.24 -12.76 22.75
CA LEU A 224 9.56 -11.76 21.91
C LEU A 224 8.05 -11.95 21.86
N PHE A 225 7.57 -13.14 22.21
CA PHE A 225 6.17 -13.52 22.10
C PHE A 225 5.46 -13.35 23.44
N GLN A 226 4.26 -12.82 23.35
CA GLN A 226 3.40 -12.51 24.46
C GLN A 226 2.15 -13.40 24.38
N LYS A 227 1.38 -13.44 25.47
CA LYS A 227 0.15 -14.24 25.61
C LYS A 227 -0.90 -14.02 24.50
N TYR A 228 -0.82 -12.91 23.78
CA TYR A 228 -1.73 -12.53 22.70
C TYR A 228 -1.21 -12.88 21.30
N ASP A 229 0.06 -13.25 21.14
CA ASP A 229 0.57 -13.63 19.81
C ASP A 229 0.07 -15.02 19.45
N THR A 230 -0.54 -15.17 18.28
CA THR A 230 -1.06 -16.47 17.85
C THR A 230 0.03 -17.31 17.17
N PRO A 231 0.32 -18.54 17.63
CA PRO A 231 1.18 -19.47 16.92
C PRO A 231 0.49 -20.09 15.70
N VAL A 232 1.22 -20.88 14.92
CA VAL A 232 0.68 -21.68 13.81
C VAL A 232 0.93 -23.16 14.08
N ASP A 233 0.07 -24.02 13.52
CA ASP A 233 0.19 -25.48 13.64
C ASP A 233 0.74 -26.12 12.35
N LEU A 234 0.57 -25.44 11.22
CA LEU A 234 1.00 -25.90 9.90
C LEU A 234 1.64 -24.76 9.10
N ILE A 235 2.84 -24.98 8.59
CA ILE A 235 3.57 -24.04 7.75
C ILE A 235 3.72 -24.67 6.38
N VAL A 236 3.22 -23.98 5.35
CA VAL A 236 3.30 -24.46 3.97
C VAL A 236 4.16 -23.51 3.14
N THR A 237 5.17 -24.08 2.50
CA THR A 237 6.05 -23.40 1.55
C THR A 237 5.87 -23.98 0.15
N PRO A 238 6.48 -23.40 -0.89
CA PRO A 238 6.49 -24.01 -2.22
C PRO A 238 7.24 -25.35 -2.32
N THR A 239 8.04 -25.72 -1.32
CA THR A 239 8.88 -26.93 -1.36
C THR A 239 8.55 -27.96 -0.28
N GLU A 240 7.92 -27.55 0.82
CA GLU A 240 7.66 -28.41 1.96
C GLU A 240 6.39 -28.03 2.74
N VAL A 241 5.87 -29.02 3.47
CA VAL A 241 4.79 -28.86 4.46
C VAL A 241 5.37 -29.24 5.81
N ILE A 242 5.41 -28.28 6.73
CA ILE A 242 5.96 -28.46 8.08
C ILE A 242 4.79 -28.48 9.07
N ARG A 243 4.59 -29.63 9.72
CA ARG A 243 3.66 -29.78 10.84
C ARG A 243 4.39 -29.47 12.13
N VAL A 244 3.81 -28.61 12.95
CA VAL A 244 4.41 -28.27 14.25
C VAL A 244 4.12 -29.39 15.23
N ASP A 245 5.17 -30.12 15.63
CA ASP A 245 5.05 -31.33 16.47
C ASP A 245 4.30 -31.07 17.78
N LYS A 246 4.60 -29.94 18.43
CA LYS A 246 3.98 -29.52 19.69
C LYS A 246 3.21 -28.22 19.49
N ARG A 247 1.88 -28.31 19.47
CA ARG A 247 1.03 -27.11 19.40
C ARG A 247 1.35 -26.16 20.55
N LEU A 248 1.73 -24.95 20.20
CA LEU A 248 1.99 -23.89 21.15
C LEU A 248 0.68 -23.36 21.76
N PRO A 249 0.71 -22.83 23.00
CA PRO A 249 -0.47 -22.23 23.62
C PRO A 249 -1.05 -21.10 22.76
N ARG A 250 -2.36 -21.13 22.54
CA ARG A 250 -3.09 -20.09 21.82
C ARG A 250 -3.59 -19.01 22.79
N PRO A 251 -3.82 -17.78 22.31
CA PRO A 251 -4.49 -16.75 23.09
C PRO A 251 -5.86 -17.25 23.59
N THR A 252 -6.17 -17.02 24.86
CA THR A 252 -7.39 -17.52 25.52
C THR A 252 -8.63 -16.63 25.29
N GLY A 253 -8.60 -15.76 24.28
CA GLY A 253 -9.64 -14.78 24.01
C GLY A 253 -9.07 -13.38 23.80
N ILE A 254 -9.88 -12.37 24.14
CA ILE A 254 -9.50 -10.96 23.97
C ILE A 254 -8.91 -10.40 25.27
N PHE A 255 -7.72 -9.81 25.17
CA PHE A 255 -7.08 -9.05 26.24
C PHE A 255 -7.51 -7.58 26.19
N TRP A 256 -8.68 -7.30 26.75
CA TRP A 256 -9.31 -5.96 26.72
C TRP A 256 -8.43 -4.88 27.33
N GLU A 257 -7.62 -5.22 28.33
CA GLU A 257 -6.69 -4.31 29.02
C GLU A 257 -5.57 -3.79 28.11
N LEU A 258 -5.37 -4.42 26.94
CA LEU A 258 -4.40 -4.01 25.94
C LEU A 258 -5.01 -3.19 24.80
N LEU A 259 -6.34 -3.09 24.73
CA LEU A 259 -7.06 -2.42 23.64
C LEU A 259 -7.41 -0.99 23.99
N SER A 260 -7.13 -0.07 23.06
CA SER A 260 -7.57 1.33 23.14
C SER A 260 -9.00 1.50 22.62
N GLU A 261 -9.69 2.56 23.05
CA GLU A 261 -11.00 2.93 22.47
C GLU A 261 -10.94 3.14 20.95
N ARG A 262 -9.83 3.66 20.44
CA ARG A 262 -9.63 3.82 19.00
C ARG A 262 -9.66 2.47 18.29
N ARG A 263 -9.08 1.41 18.90
CA ARG A 263 -9.09 0.07 18.32
C ARG A 263 -10.50 -0.48 18.17
N LEU A 264 -11.37 -0.23 19.16
CA LEU A 264 -12.80 -0.58 19.09
C LEU A 264 -13.50 0.14 17.94
N LYS A 265 -13.17 1.40 17.67
CA LYS A 265 -13.71 2.16 16.51
C LYS A 265 -13.23 1.62 15.16
N ILE A 266 -12.01 1.06 15.11
CA ILE A 266 -11.44 0.48 13.87
C ILE A 266 -12.05 -0.89 13.56
N ILE A 267 -12.46 -1.64 14.59
CA ILE A 267 -13.00 -3.00 14.49
C ILE A 267 -14.37 -3.03 15.18
N PRO A 268 -15.45 -2.66 14.49
CA PRO A 268 -16.76 -2.43 15.11
C PRO A 268 -17.33 -3.65 15.86
N VAL A 269 -17.00 -4.87 15.42
CA VAL A 269 -17.43 -6.09 16.10
C VAL A 269 -16.92 -6.18 17.55
N LEU A 270 -15.79 -5.54 17.89
CA LEU A 270 -15.31 -5.47 19.27
C LEU A 270 -16.24 -4.65 20.16
N GLN A 271 -16.89 -3.62 19.63
CA GLN A 271 -17.87 -2.84 20.38
C GLN A 271 -19.08 -3.70 20.72
N VAL A 272 -19.61 -4.43 19.73
CA VAL A 272 -20.76 -5.32 19.93
C VAL A 272 -20.42 -6.42 20.93
N LEU A 273 -19.23 -7.02 20.83
CA LEU A 273 -18.78 -8.03 21.78
C LEU A 273 -18.62 -7.45 23.18
N LYS A 274 -17.99 -6.28 23.33
CA LYS A 274 -17.85 -5.60 24.61
C LYS A 274 -19.21 -5.37 25.27
N GLU A 275 -20.16 -4.77 24.54
CA GLU A 275 -21.53 -4.53 25.03
C GLU A 275 -22.23 -5.84 25.43
N THR A 276 -22.00 -6.92 24.67
CA THR A 276 -22.58 -8.24 24.97
C THR A 276 -22.01 -8.82 26.26
N LEU A 277 -20.70 -8.71 26.48
CA LEU A 277 -20.03 -9.19 27.68
C LEU A 277 -20.37 -8.36 28.92
N GLU A 278 -20.49 -7.04 28.77
CA GLU A 278 -20.93 -6.13 29.85
C GLU A 278 -22.37 -6.43 30.27
N LYS A 279 -23.27 -6.72 29.32
CA LYS A 279 -24.64 -7.19 29.61
C LYS A 279 -24.66 -8.54 30.34
N GLN A 280 -23.65 -9.38 30.14
CA GLN A 280 -23.47 -10.63 30.88
C GLN A 280 -22.83 -10.43 32.26
N GLY A 281 -22.54 -9.19 32.66
CA GLY A 281 -21.96 -8.86 33.96
C GLY A 281 -20.43 -8.90 33.99
N LYS A 282 -19.73 -9.07 32.87
CA LYS A 282 -18.27 -8.96 32.84
C LYS A 282 -17.85 -7.49 32.92
N VAL A 283 -17.00 -7.15 33.88
CA VAL A 283 -16.37 -5.82 33.96
C VAL A 283 -15.20 -5.77 32.97
N ILE A 284 -15.25 -4.87 32.00
CA ILE A 284 -14.23 -4.71 30.95
C ILE A 284 -13.48 -3.40 31.13
N THR A 285 -12.19 -3.50 31.41
CA THR A 285 -11.27 -2.35 31.48
C THR A 285 -10.49 -2.25 30.17
N LEU A 286 -10.49 -1.05 29.57
CA LEU A 286 -9.71 -0.74 28.37
C LEU A 286 -8.40 -0.04 28.75
N LYS A 287 -7.48 0.03 27.79
CA LYS A 287 -6.23 0.78 27.95
C LYS A 287 -6.48 2.28 27.80
N ASP A 288 -6.14 3.04 28.83
CA ASP A 288 -6.29 4.51 28.86
C ASP A 288 -5.45 5.22 27.78
N VAL A 289 -4.20 4.77 27.59
CA VAL A 289 -3.26 5.38 26.65
C VAL A 289 -3.19 4.57 25.36
N ASP A 290 -3.59 5.20 24.26
CA ASP A 290 -3.47 4.63 22.92
C ASP A 290 -2.01 4.57 22.46
N THR A 291 -1.44 3.37 22.50
CA THR A 291 -0.11 3.07 21.97
C THR A 291 -0.15 2.36 20.61
N ASP A 292 -1.33 2.20 20.01
CA ASP A 292 -1.50 1.34 18.85
C ASP A 292 -0.84 1.94 17.59
N ILE A 293 0.12 1.23 17.02
CA ILE A 293 0.82 1.68 15.82
C ILE A 293 0.00 1.29 14.58
N GLU A 294 -0.99 2.11 14.24
CA GLU A 294 -1.73 1.96 12.97
C GLU A 294 -0.90 2.52 11.81
N GLN A 295 -0.61 1.69 10.82
CA GLN A 295 0.01 2.13 9.56
C GLN A 295 -0.99 2.84 8.62
N SER A 296 -2.04 3.45 9.16
CA SER A 296 -3.07 4.11 8.37
C SER A 296 -2.45 5.19 7.46
N GLN A 297 -2.93 5.19 6.22
CA GLN A 297 -2.40 5.99 5.13
C GLN A 297 -2.44 7.49 5.42
N ASN A 298 -1.47 8.20 4.82
CA ASN A 298 -1.31 9.65 4.81
C ASN A 298 -0.81 10.33 6.10
N ARG A 299 0.34 9.88 6.63
CA ARG A 299 1.41 10.90 6.69
C ARG A 299 1.77 11.18 5.24
N ARG A 300 1.15 12.21 4.65
CA ARG A 300 1.74 12.90 3.51
C ARG A 300 3.15 13.22 3.95
N ARG A 301 4.12 12.36 3.62
CA ARG A 301 5.52 12.79 3.67
C ARG A 301 5.52 14.07 2.83
N PRO A 302 5.92 15.24 3.37
CA PRO A 302 6.20 16.39 2.54
C PRO A 302 7.07 15.84 1.43
N GLY A 303 6.55 15.89 0.20
CA GLY A 303 7.11 15.12 -0.91
C GLY A 303 8.61 15.39 -0.94
N VAL A 304 9.43 14.36 -0.69
CA VAL A 304 10.86 14.47 -0.95
C VAL A 304 10.92 14.84 -2.41
N MET A 305 11.27 16.10 -2.67
CA MET A 305 11.52 16.62 -4.00
C MET A 305 12.50 15.64 -4.63
N ARG A 306 12.01 14.75 -5.50
CA ARG A 306 12.86 14.20 -6.53
C ARG A 306 13.37 15.44 -7.25
N ARG A 307 14.63 15.80 -7.02
CA ARG A 307 15.38 16.73 -7.86
C ARG A 307 15.21 16.18 -9.28
N ARG A 308 14.23 16.70 -10.03
CA ARG A 308 14.23 16.59 -11.48
C ARG A 308 15.51 17.30 -11.88
N TYR A 309 16.52 16.53 -12.25
CA TYR A 309 17.56 17.05 -13.11
C TYR A 309 16.85 17.77 -14.25
N GLY A 310 17.03 19.08 -14.29
CA GLY A 310 16.38 19.93 -15.27
C GLY A 310 16.78 19.46 -16.65
N ASN A 311 15.78 19.23 -17.50
CA ASN A 311 15.97 19.30 -18.94
C ASN A 311 16.58 20.66 -19.24
N ARG A 312 17.88 20.67 -19.56
CA ARG A 312 18.51 21.79 -20.26
C ARG A 312 17.73 21.98 -21.56
N ARG A 313 16.91 23.03 -21.60
CA ARG A 313 16.32 23.54 -22.83
C ARG A 313 17.46 24.01 -23.71
N PHE A 314 17.68 23.31 -24.82
CA PHE A 314 18.43 23.86 -25.95
C PHE A 314 17.73 25.16 -26.38
N GLN A 315 18.39 26.29 -26.16
CA GLN A 315 18.05 27.53 -26.84
C GLN A 315 18.49 27.36 -28.30
N ARG A 316 17.53 27.29 -29.22
CA ARG A 316 17.79 27.56 -30.64
C ARG A 316 18.03 29.06 -30.76
N ARG A 317 19.26 29.46 -31.10
CA ARG A 317 19.52 30.78 -31.69
C ARG A 317 19.09 30.72 -33.14
N ALA A 318 18.22 31.64 -33.53
CA ALA A 318 17.95 31.98 -34.91
C ALA A 318 19.12 32.80 -35.45
N ILE A 319 19.60 32.46 -36.64
CA ILE A 319 20.38 33.36 -37.50
C ILE A 319 19.77 33.23 -38.89
N SER A 320 19.30 34.36 -39.41
CA SER A 320 18.80 34.55 -40.77
C SER A 320 19.93 34.99 -41.71
N GLN A 321 19.89 34.44 -42.93
CA GLN A 321 20.21 35.00 -44.25
C GLN A 321 21.48 35.84 -44.46
N THR A 322 22.26 35.50 -45.49
CA THR A 322 22.30 36.22 -46.79
C THR A 322 23.07 35.40 -47.85
N ASP A 323 22.95 35.84 -49.10
CA ASP A 323 22.94 35.12 -50.36
C ASP A 323 24.29 34.80 -51.05
N THR A 324 24.13 34.01 -52.12
CA THR A 324 24.71 34.12 -53.50
C THR A 324 25.92 33.29 -53.94
N GLU A 325 25.68 32.61 -55.08
CA GLU A 325 26.54 32.35 -56.25
C GLU A 325 27.25 30.98 -56.48
N GLN A 326 26.67 30.24 -57.44
CA GLN A 326 27.21 29.74 -58.72
C GLN A 326 28.29 28.61 -58.83
N GLN A 327 27.85 27.59 -59.58
CA GLN A 327 28.48 26.85 -60.71
C GLN A 327 29.58 25.77 -60.51
N GLN A 328 29.16 24.57 -60.97
CA GLN A 328 29.81 23.60 -61.91
C GLN A 328 31.29 23.19 -61.75
N GLY A 329 31.52 21.86 -61.86
CA GLY A 329 32.66 21.30 -62.60
C GLY A 329 33.64 20.38 -61.86
N GLU A 330 33.42 19.07 -62.05
CA GLU A 330 34.38 17.95 -62.17
C GLU A 330 35.45 17.56 -61.10
N ASN A 331 35.33 16.29 -60.67
CA ASN A 331 36.32 15.24 -60.42
C ASN A 331 37.64 15.54 -59.69
N THR A 332 37.83 14.96 -58.48
CA THR A 332 38.78 13.84 -58.25
C THR A 332 38.50 13.10 -56.93
N GLU A 333 39.08 11.92 -56.81
CA GLU A 333 38.71 10.74 -56.02
C GLU A 333 38.89 10.73 -54.48
N GLN A 334 38.13 9.80 -53.87
CA GLN A 334 38.43 8.96 -52.69
C GLN A 334 38.53 9.58 -51.27
N ARG A 335 37.57 9.25 -50.39
CA ARG A 335 37.78 8.37 -49.20
C ARG A 335 36.60 8.33 -48.19
N ARG A 336 36.24 7.08 -47.83
CA ARG A 336 35.88 6.55 -46.49
C ARG A 336 34.45 6.71 -45.93
N TYR A 337 33.82 5.54 -45.77
CA TYR A 337 32.60 5.21 -45.04
C TYR A 337 32.56 5.65 -43.55
N PRO A 338 31.37 5.97 -42.98
CA PRO A 338 31.21 6.42 -41.60
C PRO A 338 31.04 5.27 -40.60
N ARG A 339 31.86 5.24 -39.54
CA ARG A 339 31.72 4.30 -38.41
C ARG A 339 30.89 4.86 -37.24
N ARG A 340 29.91 4.06 -36.83
CA ARG A 340 29.01 4.20 -35.67
C ARG A 340 29.77 4.42 -34.34
N ARG A 341 29.35 5.41 -33.54
CA ARG A 341 29.84 5.61 -32.17
C ARG A 341 29.07 4.73 -31.17
N ARG A 342 29.82 3.90 -30.42
CA ARG A 342 29.39 3.06 -29.30
C ARG A 342 29.29 3.90 -28.01
N PHE A 343 28.26 3.62 -27.20
CA PHE A 343 28.10 4.16 -25.84
C PHE A 343 29.04 3.45 -24.85
N ILE A 344 29.79 4.21 -24.06
CA ILE A 344 30.67 3.70 -23.00
C ILE A 344 29.97 3.84 -21.64
N ASN A 345 29.79 2.70 -20.98
CA ASN A 345 29.42 2.57 -19.57
C ASN A 345 30.62 2.90 -18.68
N ARG A 346 30.44 3.73 -17.64
CA ARG A 346 31.36 3.80 -16.49
C ARG A 346 30.69 3.23 -15.24
N ARG A 347 31.14 2.03 -14.85
CA ARG A 347 30.94 1.42 -13.53
C ARG A 347 32.10 1.81 -12.59
N ARG A 348 31.74 1.97 -11.31
CA ARG A 348 32.42 1.60 -10.05
C ARG A 348 33.94 1.84 -9.90
N ARG A 349 34.26 2.67 -8.89
CA ARG A 349 35.57 2.73 -8.22
C ARG A 349 35.82 1.47 -7.36
N PRO A 350 37.07 0.98 -7.30
CA PRO A 350 37.60 0.29 -6.14
C PRO A 350 38.68 1.12 -5.42
N THR A 351 38.91 0.73 -4.17
CA THR A 351 39.84 1.22 -3.14
C THR A 351 41.29 0.87 -3.43
N LYS A 352 42.25 1.71 -3.00
CA LYS A 352 43.59 1.27 -2.58
C LYS A 352 44.28 2.32 -1.69
N SER A 353 44.99 1.80 -0.71
CA SER A 353 45.77 2.43 0.36
C SER A 353 47.27 2.51 0.02
N GLU A 354 47.99 3.34 0.80
CA GLU A 354 49.46 3.45 1.00
C GLU A 354 50.27 4.05 -0.16
N GLY A 355 51.24 4.98 0.02
CA GLY A 355 51.87 5.51 1.22
C GLY A 355 52.71 6.78 0.94
N ASP A 356 53.20 7.30 2.06
CA ASP A 356 54.04 8.44 2.45
C ASP A 356 55.06 9.12 1.48
N GLN A 357 55.16 10.46 1.54
CA GLN A 357 56.34 11.29 1.91
C GLN A 357 56.35 12.75 1.36
N SER A 358 56.43 13.69 2.31
CA SER A 358 57.14 14.99 2.37
C SER A 358 57.06 16.04 1.24
N GLY A 359 56.76 17.30 1.62
CA GLY A 359 57.02 18.50 0.81
C GLY A 359 56.45 19.79 1.41
N ILE A 360 57.34 20.68 1.85
CA ILE A 360 57.17 21.88 2.69
C ILE A 360 56.68 23.13 1.90
N GLU A 361 55.97 24.02 2.61
CA GLU A 361 55.70 25.47 2.43
C GLU A 361 55.04 26.03 1.14
N LEU A 362 53.96 26.81 1.28
CA LEU A 362 54.07 28.26 1.51
C LEU A 362 52.72 28.89 1.90
N SER A 363 52.82 29.82 2.83
CA SER A 363 51.82 30.70 3.44
C SER A 363 51.25 31.78 2.51
N GLN A 364 49.97 32.14 2.69
CA GLN A 364 49.58 33.57 2.72
C GLN A 364 48.23 33.81 3.44
N GLU A 365 48.41 34.43 4.61
CA GLU A 365 47.65 35.49 5.28
C GLU A 365 46.10 35.55 5.33
N ARG A 366 45.69 35.71 6.60
CA ARG A 366 44.39 36.08 7.13
C ARG A 366 43.98 37.50 6.70
N ARG A 367 42.68 37.74 6.53
CA ARG A 367 42.01 38.88 7.18
C ARG A 367 40.64 38.49 7.74
N THR A 368 40.55 38.68 9.04
CA THR A 368 39.38 38.66 9.90
C THR A 368 38.60 39.97 9.82
N GLY A 369 37.27 39.85 9.80
CA GLY A 369 36.28 40.89 10.12
C GLY A 369 34.92 40.23 9.92
N GLY A 370 33.99 40.11 10.86
CA GLY A 370 33.69 40.90 12.05
C GLY A 370 32.24 41.39 11.92
N GLY A 371 31.33 40.89 12.77
CA GLY A 371 29.91 41.26 12.84
C GLY A 371 29.02 40.47 11.87
N GLY A 372 27.87 39.89 12.22
CA GLY A 372 26.91 40.25 13.27
C GLY A 372 25.56 40.50 12.58
N GLY A 373 24.50 39.79 12.98
CA GLY A 373 23.10 40.13 12.71
C GLY A 373 22.55 39.84 11.30
N ASP A 374 21.59 38.91 11.25
CA ASP A 374 20.21 39.17 10.79
C ASP A 374 19.59 38.03 9.97
N GLY A 375 18.58 37.42 10.60
CA GLY A 375 17.62 36.54 9.97
C GLY A 375 16.78 37.29 8.94
N ALA A 376 17.26 37.34 7.70
CA ALA A 376 16.46 37.81 6.57
C ALA A 376 15.75 36.64 5.87
N ASN A 377 14.54 36.36 6.37
CA ASN A 377 13.33 36.01 5.63
C ASN A 377 13.52 35.70 4.12
N ARG A 378 13.85 34.44 3.77
CA ARG A 378 13.74 33.96 2.38
C ARG A 378 12.26 33.88 2.00
N ARG A 379 11.74 34.99 1.47
CA ARG A 379 10.42 35.12 0.86
C ARG A 379 10.12 33.90 -0.01
N GLN A 380 9.16 33.09 0.42
CA GLN A 380 8.61 32.02 -0.40
C GLN A 380 8.05 32.64 -1.68
N ARG A 381 8.57 32.23 -2.84
CA ARG A 381 7.95 32.58 -4.12
C ARG A 381 6.49 32.09 -4.10
N PRO A 382 5.50 32.94 -4.40
CA PRO A 382 4.11 32.53 -4.38
C PRO A 382 3.92 31.35 -5.33
N ARG A 383 3.27 30.30 -4.82
CA ARG A 383 2.85 29.15 -5.63
C ARG A 383 2.05 29.71 -6.80
N LYS A 384 2.46 29.40 -8.04
CA LYS A 384 1.70 29.71 -9.26
C LYS A 384 0.22 29.44 -9.00
N ASN A 385 -0.60 30.51 -8.98
CA ASN A 385 -2.03 30.42 -8.72
C ASN A 385 -2.62 29.34 -9.63
N ARG A 386 -3.21 28.30 -9.03
CA ARG A 386 -4.04 27.37 -9.79
C ARG A 386 -5.27 28.17 -10.21
N PRO A 387 -5.66 28.16 -11.49
CA PRO A 387 -6.84 28.91 -11.93
C PRO A 387 -8.04 28.45 -11.11
N LEU A 388 -8.89 29.41 -10.73
CA LEU A 388 -10.11 29.15 -9.99
C LEU A 388 -10.97 28.22 -10.86
N LEU A 389 -11.21 27.00 -10.39
CA LEU A 389 -12.04 26.02 -11.08
C LEU A 389 -13.48 26.27 -10.67
N ASP A 390 -14.34 26.45 -11.65
CA ASP A 390 -15.71 26.92 -11.47
C ASP A 390 -16.68 25.74 -11.42
N PHE A 391 -16.84 25.03 -12.54
CA PHE A 391 -17.60 23.78 -12.62
C PHE A 391 -16.79 22.64 -13.21
N SER A 392 -17.30 21.42 -13.07
CA SER A 392 -16.65 20.23 -13.62
C SER A 392 -17.66 19.29 -14.25
N ILE A 393 -17.28 18.68 -15.37
CA ILE A 393 -18.10 17.71 -16.07
C ILE A 393 -17.46 16.34 -15.90
N LYS A 394 -18.23 15.38 -15.39
CA LYS A 394 -17.84 13.99 -15.25
C LYS A 394 -18.20 13.26 -16.52
N VAL A 395 -17.22 12.60 -17.12
CA VAL A 395 -17.40 11.70 -18.26
C VAL A 395 -17.16 10.27 -17.78
N THR A 396 -18.10 9.36 -18.06
CA THR A 396 -18.04 7.93 -17.68
C THR A 396 -18.17 7.01 -18.90
N ASN A 397 -18.01 5.70 -18.70
CA ASN A 397 -17.96 4.68 -19.76
C ASN A 397 -16.62 4.62 -20.54
N LEU A 398 -15.51 5.02 -19.91
CA LEU A 398 -14.18 4.88 -20.52
C LEU A 398 -13.70 3.41 -20.45
N ARG A 399 -13.45 2.77 -21.60
CA ARG A 399 -12.94 1.39 -21.67
C ARG A 399 -11.40 1.30 -21.61
N ARG A 400 -10.91 0.11 -21.23
CA ARG A 400 -9.48 -0.24 -21.23
C ARG A 400 -8.96 -0.24 -22.68
N GLY A 401 -8.24 0.82 -23.07
CA GLY A 401 -7.71 1.01 -24.43
C GLY A 401 -7.75 2.47 -24.90
N MET A 402 -8.64 3.28 -24.33
CA MET A 402 -8.80 4.69 -24.68
C MET A 402 -7.64 5.52 -24.17
N ARG A 403 -7.08 6.41 -25.00
CA ARG A 403 -6.02 7.33 -24.60
C ARG A 403 -6.56 8.72 -24.38
N ILE A 404 -5.96 9.44 -23.42
CA ILE A 404 -6.29 10.85 -23.18
C ILE A 404 -6.06 11.73 -24.42
N LYS A 405 -5.17 11.32 -25.33
CA LYS A 405 -4.94 12.02 -26.61
C LYS A 405 -6.17 11.99 -27.50
N ASP A 406 -6.88 10.86 -27.55
CA ASP A 406 -8.06 10.66 -28.40
C ASP A 406 -9.23 11.49 -27.87
N LEU A 407 -9.43 11.50 -26.54
CA LEU A 407 -10.37 12.41 -25.90
C LEU A 407 -10.06 13.88 -26.20
N LYS A 408 -8.80 14.30 -26.10
CA LYS A 408 -8.39 15.68 -26.42
C LYS A 408 -8.55 16.02 -27.91
N ALA A 409 -8.48 15.05 -28.82
CA ALA A 409 -8.75 15.28 -30.23
C ALA A 409 -10.23 15.54 -30.45
N GLU A 410 -11.09 14.74 -29.83
CA GLU A 410 -12.54 14.87 -29.96
C GLU A 410 -13.10 16.12 -29.29
N LEU A 411 -12.59 16.47 -28.11
CA LEU A 411 -12.94 17.72 -27.43
C LEU A 411 -12.59 18.96 -28.28
N ARG A 412 -11.47 18.92 -29.02
CA ARG A 412 -11.06 20.03 -29.91
C ARG A 412 -11.98 20.18 -31.13
N LYS A 413 -12.48 19.08 -31.69
CA LYS A 413 -13.44 19.14 -32.81
C LYS A 413 -14.78 19.77 -32.41
N ARG A 414 -15.16 19.59 -31.15
CA ARG A 414 -16.39 20.12 -30.55
C ARG A 414 -16.18 21.47 -29.87
N GLU A 415 -15.06 22.13 -30.17
CA GLU A 415 -14.66 23.43 -29.62
C GLU A 415 -14.66 23.52 -28.07
N CYS A 416 -14.59 22.38 -27.39
CA CYS A 416 -14.63 22.26 -25.94
C CYS A 416 -13.21 22.23 -25.36
N ASN A 417 -12.76 23.35 -24.78
CA ASN A 417 -11.40 23.49 -24.24
C ASN A 417 -11.36 23.60 -22.71
N PRO A 418 -11.31 22.47 -21.96
CA PRO A 418 -11.24 22.50 -20.50
C PRO A 418 -9.89 23.05 -20.01
N LEU A 419 -9.90 23.80 -18.90
CA LEU A 419 -8.69 24.28 -18.21
C LEU A 419 -7.83 23.13 -17.66
N GLY A 420 -8.46 22.00 -17.33
CA GLY A 420 -7.78 20.82 -16.84
C GLY A 420 -8.58 19.55 -17.06
N ILE A 421 -7.88 18.43 -17.24
CA ILE A 421 -8.49 17.11 -17.39
C ILE A 421 -7.91 16.19 -16.31
N THR A 422 -8.77 15.69 -15.43
CA THR A 422 -8.41 14.62 -14.48
C THR A 422 -8.79 13.28 -15.07
N TRP A 423 -7.78 12.54 -15.54
CA TRP A 423 -7.96 11.25 -16.22
C TRP A 423 -7.87 10.08 -15.25
N LYS A 424 -8.94 9.28 -15.12
CA LYS A 424 -9.01 8.07 -14.28
C LYS A 424 -9.56 6.88 -15.08
N ALA A 425 -8.94 6.57 -16.22
CA ALA A 425 -9.38 5.47 -17.09
C ALA A 425 -9.41 4.09 -16.42
N SER A 426 -8.60 3.83 -15.40
CA SER A 426 -8.65 2.55 -14.65
C SER A 426 -9.96 2.36 -13.89
N ILE A 427 -10.69 3.44 -13.61
CA ILE A 427 -12.00 3.46 -12.94
C ILE A 427 -13.11 3.79 -13.96
N GLY A 428 -12.79 3.86 -15.25
CA GLY A 428 -13.76 4.13 -16.32
C GLY A 428 -14.33 5.55 -16.34
N ARG A 429 -13.66 6.54 -15.73
CA ARG A 429 -14.15 7.94 -15.64
C ARG A 429 -13.07 9.00 -15.83
N CYS A 430 -13.44 10.17 -16.30
CA CYS A 430 -12.61 11.38 -16.27
C CYS A 430 -13.42 12.62 -15.88
N PHE A 431 -12.73 13.68 -15.49
CA PHE A 431 -13.34 14.97 -15.15
C PHE A 431 -12.73 16.06 -16.02
N LEU A 432 -13.59 16.84 -16.67
CA LEU A 432 -13.25 18.03 -17.44
C LEU A 432 -13.52 19.23 -16.54
N HIS A 433 -12.50 20.03 -16.28
CA HIS A 433 -12.58 21.18 -15.38
C HIS A 433 -12.65 22.45 -16.20
N PHE A 434 -13.69 23.24 -15.98
CA PHE A 434 -13.93 24.52 -16.62
C PHE A 434 -13.82 25.62 -15.57
N GLY A 435 -13.55 26.83 -16.04
CA GLY A 435 -13.45 28.00 -15.19
C GLY A 435 -13.07 29.20 -16.01
N ASN A 436 -13.44 30.37 -15.49
CA ASN A 436 -13.20 31.60 -16.19
C ASN A 436 -11.79 32.13 -15.90
N ARG A 437 -11.08 32.61 -16.93
CA ARG A 437 -9.79 33.27 -16.73
C ARG A 437 -9.93 34.64 -16.06
N ASN A 438 -11.14 35.22 -16.11
CA ASN A 438 -11.44 36.57 -15.68
C ASN A 438 -12.13 36.65 -14.31
N GLY A 439 -12.32 35.53 -13.62
CA GLY A 439 -12.82 35.50 -12.23
C GLY A 439 -14.34 35.66 -12.04
N GLN A 440 -15.13 35.82 -13.12
CA GLN A 440 -16.59 35.75 -13.05
C GLN A 440 -17.07 34.28 -13.09
N PRO A 441 -18.06 33.90 -12.24
CA PRO A 441 -18.65 32.57 -12.28
C PRO A 441 -19.40 32.34 -13.60
N SER A 442 -19.34 31.12 -14.10
CA SER A 442 -19.97 30.68 -15.34
C SER A 442 -21.48 30.64 -15.14
N THR A 443 -22.23 31.20 -16.08
CA THR A 443 -23.70 31.21 -16.03
C THR A 443 -24.25 29.81 -16.35
N ASP A 444 -25.52 29.59 -16.01
CA ASP A 444 -26.21 28.34 -16.36
C ASP A 444 -26.26 28.11 -17.87
N GLU A 445 -26.38 29.17 -18.67
CA GLU A 445 -26.31 29.12 -20.13
C GLU A 445 -24.96 28.62 -20.65
N ASP A 446 -23.85 29.02 -20.03
CA ASP A 446 -22.51 28.56 -20.41
C ASP A 446 -22.31 27.07 -20.06
N MET A 447 -22.89 26.62 -18.96
CA MET A 447 -22.88 25.20 -18.59
C MET A 447 -23.72 24.36 -19.55
N GLU A 448 -24.88 24.86 -19.99
CA GLU A 448 -25.74 24.22 -20.98
C GLU A 448 -25.10 24.16 -22.36
N LYS A 449 -24.42 25.22 -22.81
CA LYS A 449 -23.64 25.22 -24.05
C LYS A 449 -22.58 24.11 -24.06
N VAL A 450 -21.85 23.96 -22.95
CA VAL A 450 -20.83 22.90 -22.83
C VAL A 450 -21.47 21.50 -22.76
N LEU A 451 -22.61 21.34 -22.08
CA LEU A 451 -23.34 20.07 -22.05
C LEU A 451 -23.89 19.69 -23.43
N SER A 452 -24.42 20.66 -24.17
CA SER A 452 -24.90 20.49 -25.54
C SER A 452 -23.76 20.07 -26.48
N ALA A 453 -22.61 20.74 -26.41
CA ALA A 453 -21.43 20.40 -27.22
C ALA A 453 -20.85 19.00 -26.89
N LEU A 454 -21.02 18.54 -25.64
CA LEU A 454 -20.59 17.22 -25.19
C LEU A 454 -21.67 16.13 -25.33
N SER A 455 -22.87 16.48 -25.81
CA SER A 455 -23.91 15.50 -26.10
C SER A 455 -23.44 14.51 -27.18
N ASN A 456 -23.76 13.23 -27.03
CA ASN A 456 -23.33 12.16 -27.95
C ASN A 456 -21.80 12.10 -28.14
N LEU A 457 -21.01 12.33 -27.08
CA LEU A 457 -19.54 12.22 -27.15
C LEU A 457 -19.14 10.77 -27.45
N THR A 458 -18.57 10.55 -28.64
CA THR A 458 -18.11 9.23 -29.05
C THR A 458 -16.60 9.20 -29.18
N LEU A 459 -15.98 8.07 -28.82
CA LEU A 459 -14.54 7.86 -29.00
C LEU A 459 -14.29 6.54 -29.69
N THR A 460 -13.41 6.59 -30.69
CA THR A 460 -13.01 5.44 -31.49
C THR A 460 -11.86 4.70 -30.82
N ILE A 461 -12.04 3.40 -30.57
CA ILE A 461 -10.99 2.51 -30.09
C ILE A 461 -10.38 1.79 -31.30
N ASN A 462 -9.11 2.09 -31.55
CA ASN A 462 -8.31 1.28 -32.47
C ASN A 462 -7.76 0.08 -31.67
N PRO A 463 -8.11 -1.17 -32.06
CA PRO A 463 -7.53 -2.35 -31.44
C PRO A 463 -6.01 -2.34 -31.62
N ARG A 464 -5.27 -2.78 -30.60
CA ARG A 464 -3.82 -2.97 -30.73
C ARG A 464 -3.56 -4.11 -31.71
N ASN A 465 -2.70 -3.88 -32.70
CA ASN A 465 -2.01 -4.97 -33.37
C ASN A 465 -0.97 -5.51 -32.37
N ASP A 466 -1.29 -6.59 -31.67
CA ASP A 466 -0.36 -7.30 -30.79
C ASP A 466 0.54 -8.27 -31.58
N ASN A 467 1.02 -7.88 -32.77
CA ASN A 467 2.07 -8.58 -33.50
C ASN A 467 3.41 -7.86 -33.28
N ILE A 468 3.99 -8.07 -32.10
CA ILE A 468 5.44 -8.05 -31.93
C ILE A 468 5.78 -9.28 -31.10
N GLN A 469 5.77 -10.44 -31.76
CA GLN A 469 6.51 -11.61 -31.30
C GLN A 469 7.93 -11.56 -31.87
N ASN A 470 8.85 -12.11 -31.09
CA ASN A 470 10.30 -12.09 -31.25
C ASN A 470 10.78 -12.47 -32.67
N ALA A 471 11.67 -11.66 -33.25
CA ALA A 471 12.54 -12.08 -34.35
C ALA A 471 13.99 -11.67 -34.01
N ASN A 472 14.68 -12.57 -33.31
CA ASN A 472 16.12 -12.74 -33.47
C ASN A 472 16.28 -13.89 -34.47
N GLY A 473 16.77 -13.62 -35.67
CA GLY A 473 17.23 -14.66 -36.59
C GLY A 473 16.87 -14.43 -38.06
N ALA A 474 17.92 -14.27 -38.86
CA ALA A 474 18.06 -14.52 -40.30
C ALA A 474 17.33 -13.62 -41.32
N ASP A 475 18.10 -13.24 -42.32
CA ASP A 475 17.75 -12.50 -43.53
C ASP A 475 16.59 -13.14 -44.32
N GLY A 476 15.78 -12.29 -44.97
CA GLY A 476 14.85 -12.71 -46.02
C GLY A 476 13.53 -11.94 -46.05
N ASP A 477 13.35 -11.18 -47.13
CA ASP A 477 12.10 -10.69 -47.74
C ASP A 477 11.22 -9.64 -47.04
N VAL A 478 11.04 -8.53 -47.77
CA VAL A 478 10.12 -7.43 -47.47
C VAL A 478 8.71 -7.86 -47.85
N ALA A 479 7.94 -8.36 -46.87
CA ALA A 479 6.51 -8.57 -47.01
C ALA A 479 5.72 -7.30 -46.63
N GLU A 480 4.77 -6.91 -47.50
CA GLU A 480 3.85 -5.79 -47.30
C GLU A 480 3.03 -5.92 -45.99
N PRO A 481 2.70 -4.79 -45.32
CA PRO A 481 1.97 -4.82 -44.07
C PRO A 481 0.51 -5.26 -44.28
N SER A 482 0.17 -6.44 -43.78
CA SER A 482 -1.20 -6.97 -43.73
C SER A 482 -2.19 -6.01 -43.00
N PRO A 483 -3.44 -5.89 -43.48
CA PRO A 483 -4.42 -4.94 -42.95
C PRO A 483 -4.85 -5.27 -41.50
N PRO A 484 -5.25 -4.26 -40.69
CA PRO A 484 -5.63 -4.45 -39.29
C PRO A 484 -6.86 -5.36 -39.15
N SER A 485 -6.73 -6.41 -38.33
CA SER A 485 -7.66 -7.55 -38.28
C SER A 485 -9.00 -7.30 -37.58
N LYS A 486 -9.28 -6.09 -37.06
CA LYS A 486 -10.59 -5.75 -36.47
C LYS A 486 -10.97 -4.29 -36.75
N PRO A 487 -12.22 -4.01 -37.16
CA PRO A 487 -12.68 -2.65 -37.40
C PRO A 487 -12.68 -1.82 -36.10
N PRO A 488 -12.40 -0.51 -36.19
CA PRO A 488 -12.43 0.38 -35.03
C PRO A 488 -13.81 0.39 -34.37
N LYS A 489 -13.85 0.26 -33.04
CA LYS A 489 -15.10 0.29 -32.27
C LYS A 489 -15.39 1.69 -31.77
N ILE A 490 -16.54 2.25 -32.13
CA ILE A 490 -17.01 3.56 -31.64
C ILE A 490 -17.75 3.34 -30.32
N ILE A 491 -17.42 4.12 -29.29
CA ILE A 491 -18.04 4.03 -27.97
C ILE A 491 -18.62 5.36 -27.55
N ASN A 492 -19.88 5.35 -27.12
CA ASN A 492 -20.57 6.51 -26.57
C ASN A 492 -20.19 6.69 -25.09
N LEU A 493 -19.86 7.92 -24.71
CA LEU A 493 -19.51 8.31 -23.35
C LEU A 493 -20.66 9.04 -22.68
N ASN A 494 -20.86 8.77 -21.40
CA ASN A 494 -21.91 9.41 -20.62
C ASN A 494 -21.34 10.67 -19.96
N VAL A 495 -22.09 11.77 -20.03
CA VAL A 495 -21.66 13.08 -19.55
C VAL A 495 -22.61 13.55 -18.45
N LYS A 496 -22.08 13.96 -17.29
CA LYS A 496 -22.85 14.48 -16.15
C LYS A 496 -22.20 15.71 -15.55
N LEU A 497 -22.98 16.79 -15.38
CA LEU A 497 -22.52 18.01 -14.72
C LEU A 497 -22.31 17.78 -13.21
N ILE A 498 -21.26 18.38 -12.65
CA ILE A 498 -21.01 18.46 -11.22
C ILE A 498 -20.82 19.94 -10.85
N LYS A 499 -21.86 20.56 -10.27
CA LYS A 499 -21.74 21.88 -9.64
C LYS A 499 -20.98 21.72 -8.31
N ARG A 500 -20.08 22.66 -8.03
CA ARG A 500 -19.28 22.68 -6.80
C ARG A 500 -19.97 23.67 -5.87
N ASN A 501 -20.64 23.20 -4.81
CA ASN A 501 -21.28 24.11 -3.84
C ASN A 501 -20.26 25.10 -3.28
N GLU A 502 -20.60 26.38 -3.32
CA GLU A 502 -19.82 27.46 -2.71
C GLU A 502 -19.74 27.22 -1.21
N LYS A 503 -18.52 27.14 -0.68
CA LYS A 503 -18.30 27.22 0.76
C LYS A 503 -18.66 28.63 1.22
N LYS A 504 -19.68 28.77 2.07
CA LYS A 504 -19.95 29.98 2.87
C LYS A 504 -18.63 30.49 3.46
N LYS A 505 -18.19 31.67 3.01
CA LYS A 505 -17.15 32.47 3.66
C LYS A 505 -17.76 33.02 4.95
N GLY A 506 -17.06 32.85 6.07
CA GLY A 506 -17.37 33.54 7.31
C GLY A 506 -17.08 35.04 7.21
N GLY A 507 -17.89 35.81 7.94
CA GLY A 507 -17.73 37.23 8.22
C GLY A 507 -18.76 37.61 9.28
N ASP A 508 -18.28 38.17 10.39
CA ASP A 508 -18.99 38.57 11.62
C ASP A 508 -20.25 39.43 11.41
N ASN A 509 -21.23 39.27 12.30
CA ASN A 509 -21.71 40.35 13.17
C ASN A 509 -22.57 39.81 14.33
N ASN A 510 -22.40 40.45 15.49
CA ASN A 510 -23.08 40.28 16.78
C ASN A 510 -24.62 40.23 16.67
N GLU A 511 -25.26 39.37 17.48
CA GLU A 511 -26.25 39.75 18.51
C GLU A 511 -26.79 38.54 19.30
N VAL A 512 -26.40 38.49 20.58
CA VAL A 512 -27.22 38.33 21.81
C VAL A 512 -28.42 37.34 21.86
N ASN A 513 -28.34 36.46 22.89
CA ASN A 513 -29.36 35.74 23.67
C ASN A 513 -29.85 34.34 23.25
N GLY A 514 -29.73 33.40 24.22
CA GLY A 514 -30.80 32.43 24.55
C GLY A 514 -30.48 30.94 24.39
N ASP A 515 -30.27 30.28 25.54
CA ASP A 515 -30.49 28.86 25.86
C ASP A 515 -29.60 27.74 25.27
N VAL A 516 -28.96 27.03 26.22
CA VAL A 516 -28.11 25.84 26.01
C VAL A 516 -28.90 24.59 26.39
N ALA A 517 -29.20 23.75 25.40
CA ALA A 517 -29.50 22.32 25.58
C ALA A 517 -28.57 21.52 24.66
N ALA A 518 -27.61 20.78 25.23
CA ALA A 518 -26.75 19.82 24.55
C ALA A 518 -27.49 18.47 24.43
N GLY A 519 -27.38 17.65 23.38
CA GLY A 519 -26.51 17.67 22.21
C GLY A 519 -26.41 16.22 21.71
N GLY A 520 -27.31 15.82 20.81
CA GLY A 520 -27.30 14.53 20.11
C GLY A 520 -27.12 14.78 18.62
N ASP A 521 -26.00 14.33 18.05
CA ASP A 521 -25.66 14.63 16.66
C ASP A 521 -25.64 13.34 15.82
N ALA A 522 -26.71 13.19 15.04
CA ALA A 522 -26.89 12.21 14.00
C ALA A 522 -26.77 12.92 12.64
N SER A 523 -25.87 12.48 11.77
CA SER A 523 -25.87 12.90 10.37
C SER A 523 -25.42 11.79 9.42
N ASN A 524 -26.37 10.92 9.07
CA ASN A 524 -26.38 10.16 7.82
C ASN A 524 -27.39 10.82 6.89
N ALA A 525 -26.93 11.59 5.90
CA ALA A 525 -27.78 12.13 4.85
C ALA A 525 -27.84 11.17 3.65
N ARG A 526 -29.03 10.58 3.50
CA ARG A 526 -29.54 9.75 2.40
C ARG A 526 -29.66 10.58 1.12
N ILE A 527 -29.35 9.97 -0.02
CA ILE A 527 -29.51 10.56 -1.37
C ILE A 527 -30.77 9.93 -1.98
N GLU A 528 -31.78 10.75 -2.27
CA GLU A 528 -32.93 10.36 -3.09
C GLU A 528 -32.70 10.76 -4.55
N SER A 529 -33.07 9.85 -5.46
CA SER A 529 -33.13 10.03 -6.91
C SER A 529 -34.57 10.29 -7.31
N VAL A 530 -34.82 11.38 -8.05
CA VAL A 530 -36.10 11.66 -8.69
C VAL A 530 -36.01 11.22 -10.15
N ASP A 531 -36.87 10.28 -10.53
CA ASP A 531 -37.11 9.87 -11.92
C ASP A 531 -37.95 10.92 -12.64
N ALA A 532 -37.61 11.17 -13.90
CA ALA A 532 -38.48 11.88 -14.85
C ALA A 532 -38.53 11.06 -16.15
N THR A 533 -39.68 10.44 -16.38
CA THR A 533 -40.13 9.85 -17.65
C THR A 533 -40.35 10.94 -18.70
N PRO A 534 -40.03 10.71 -19.99
CA PRO A 534 -40.44 11.60 -21.06
C PRO A 534 -41.78 11.18 -21.68
N VAL A 535 -42.54 12.18 -22.14
CA VAL A 535 -43.57 12.06 -23.19
C VAL A 535 -42.89 12.10 -24.55
#